data_AF-A0A2E8BD36-F1
#
_entry.id   AF-A0A2E8BD36-F1
#
_cell.length_a   1.000
_cell.length_b   1.000
_cell.length_c   1.000
_cell.angle_alpha   90.00
_cell.angle_beta   90.00
_cell.angle_gamma   90.00
#
_symmetry.space_group_name_H-M   'P 1'
#
loop_
_entity.id
_entity.type
_entity.pdbx_description
1 polymer ?
#
loop_
_entity_poly.entity_id
_entity_poly.type
_entity_poly.pdbx_seq_one_letter_code
_entity_poly.pdbx_strand_id
1 'polypeptide(L)'
;MTNAVDMRLWYVPIEIITLRRWLVAAFVVNFMLLTVDVLRADSKMLILGVLSCLLFAALRASLPEINDTFRRNVCLVLSSSLLGLSAYRLLIAEPTVFNFWIHCWSLVPSVLALYWLSGRPVTVWTARKLSDSAFEYGLLRNAKLGGRIEAIGAHITLVHFVAISVIPLIWVIDIAFSEGNSLGGQIGDSFTTEHFEKILNGESFGLWFRNSLIVSIGTALVALS
;
A
#
# COMPACT_ATOMS: atom_id res chain seq x y z
N MET A 1 -37.10 -20.46 4.55
CA MET A 1 -37.06 -19.86 3.20
C MET A 1 -36.79 -18.38 3.39
N THR A 2 -35.56 -17.92 3.15
CA THR A 2 -35.26 -16.47 3.10
C THR A 2 -35.99 -15.92 1.87
N ASN A 3 -36.85 -14.92 2.05
CA ASN A 3 -37.61 -14.37 0.95
C ASN A 3 -36.64 -13.74 -0.06
N ALA A 4 -36.93 -13.79 -1.36
CA ALA A 4 -36.11 -13.13 -2.39
C ALA A 4 -35.88 -11.63 -2.07
N VAL A 5 -36.81 -11.01 -1.36
CA VAL A 5 -36.71 -9.65 -0.81
C VAL A 5 -35.58 -9.50 0.20
N ASP A 6 -35.36 -10.49 1.06
CA ASP A 6 -34.26 -10.48 2.03
C ASP A 6 -32.92 -10.58 1.31
N MET A 7 -32.77 -11.48 0.33
CA MET A 7 -31.54 -11.62 -0.46
C MET A 7 -31.17 -10.34 -1.22
N ARG A 8 -32.16 -9.56 -1.68
CA ARG A 8 -31.94 -8.26 -2.34
C ARG A 8 -31.24 -7.23 -1.45
N LEU A 9 -31.45 -7.30 -0.12
CA LEU A 9 -30.79 -6.40 0.85
C LEU A 9 -29.31 -6.74 1.06
N TRP A 10 -28.88 -7.96 0.73
CA TRP A 10 -27.51 -8.42 0.96
C TRP A 10 -26.56 -8.16 -0.22
N TYR A 11 -27.06 -7.83 -1.42
CA TYR A 11 -26.18 -7.52 -2.54
C TYR A 11 -25.49 -6.16 -2.35
N VAL A 12 -24.16 -6.22 -2.36
CA VAL A 12 -23.27 -5.06 -2.39
C VAL A 12 -22.32 -5.23 -3.57
N PRO A 13 -22.14 -4.22 -4.44
CA PRO A 13 -21.17 -4.28 -5.52
C PRO A 13 -19.77 -4.61 -4.98
N ILE A 14 -19.04 -5.50 -5.67
CA ILE A 14 -17.68 -5.90 -5.28
C ILE A 14 -16.74 -4.70 -5.11
N GLU A 15 -16.97 -3.63 -5.86
CA GLU A 15 -16.27 -2.34 -5.73
C GLU A 15 -16.36 -1.76 -4.32
N ILE A 16 -17.57 -1.73 -3.73
CA ILE A 16 -17.79 -1.17 -2.39
C ILE A 16 -17.16 -2.07 -1.32
N ILE A 17 -17.27 -3.40 -1.48
CA ILE A 17 -16.64 -4.37 -0.58
C ILE A 17 -15.11 -4.19 -0.59
N THR A 18 -14.54 -4.02 -1.79
CA THR A 18 -13.10 -3.84 -1.99
C THR A 18 -12.64 -2.50 -1.41
N LEU A 19 -13.32 -1.39 -1.72
CA LEU A 19 -13.00 -0.07 -1.16
C LEU A 19 -13.07 -0.07 0.36
N ARG A 20 -14.03 -0.77 0.96
CA ARG A 20 -14.17 -0.85 2.42
C ARG A 20 -12.91 -1.39 3.11
N ARG A 21 -12.20 -2.33 2.47
CA ARG A 21 -10.94 -2.89 2.97
C ARG A 21 -9.75 -2.02 2.54
N TRP A 22 -9.71 -1.66 1.26
CA TRP A 22 -8.57 -0.96 0.66
C TRP A 22 -8.36 0.45 1.21
N LEU A 23 -9.44 1.18 1.51
CA LEU A 23 -9.32 2.51 2.14
C LEU A 23 -8.73 2.45 3.55
N VAL A 24 -8.96 1.35 4.29
CA VAL A 24 -8.33 1.15 5.61
C VAL A 24 -6.84 0.89 5.45
N ALA A 25 -6.47 0.01 4.50
CA ALA A 25 -5.06 -0.24 4.19
C ALA A 25 -4.34 1.04 3.74
N ALA A 26 -4.94 1.80 2.82
CA ALA A 26 -4.41 3.08 2.36
C ALA A 26 -4.26 4.08 3.52
N PHE A 27 -5.25 4.19 4.41
CA PHE A 27 -5.16 5.04 5.60
C PHE A 27 -3.99 4.64 6.50
N VAL A 28 -3.88 3.35 6.86
CA VAL A 28 -2.81 2.86 7.75
C VAL A 28 -1.43 3.11 7.15
N VAL A 29 -1.24 2.82 5.87
CA VAL A 29 0.05 3.05 5.21
C VAL A 29 0.37 4.54 5.13
N ASN A 30 -0.57 5.39 4.73
CA ASN A 30 -0.34 6.84 4.69
C ASN A 30 -0.07 7.41 6.08
N PHE A 31 -0.71 6.88 7.13
CA PHE A 31 -0.43 7.26 8.50
C PHE A 31 1.00 6.90 8.92
N MET A 32 1.47 5.70 8.58
CA MET A 32 2.88 5.31 8.79
C MET A 32 3.84 6.21 8.01
N LEU A 33 3.50 6.58 6.78
CA LEU A 33 4.31 7.44 5.93
C LEU A 33 4.43 8.88 6.46
N LEU A 34 3.55 9.32 7.38
CA LEU A 34 3.74 10.61 8.07
C LEU A 34 5.06 10.67 8.83
N THR A 35 5.59 9.52 9.29
CA THR A 35 6.90 9.47 9.94
C THR A 35 8.02 9.91 9.00
N VAL A 36 7.91 9.62 7.70
CA VAL A 36 8.87 10.07 6.69
C VAL A 36 8.83 11.59 6.54
N ASP A 37 7.63 12.17 6.51
CA ASP A 37 7.46 13.63 6.43
C ASP A 37 8.01 14.33 7.69
N VAL A 38 7.83 13.74 8.87
CA VAL A 38 8.42 14.21 10.14
C VAL A 38 9.95 14.14 10.11
N LEU A 39 10.51 13.00 9.68
CA LEU A 39 11.96 12.80 9.59
C LEU A 39 12.64 13.75 8.59
N ARG A 40 11.91 14.14 7.54
CA ARG A 40 12.36 15.13 6.55
C ARG A 40 12.22 16.59 7.01
N ALA A 41 11.59 16.82 8.17
CA ALA A 41 11.26 18.15 8.66
C ALA A 41 10.46 19.00 7.65
N ASP A 42 9.66 18.37 6.79
CA ASP A 42 8.84 19.05 5.79
C ASP A 42 7.42 19.29 6.32
N SER A 43 7.25 20.43 7.00
CA SER A 43 5.96 20.84 7.57
C SER A 43 4.83 20.93 6.55
N LYS A 44 5.13 21.27 5.28
CA LYS A 44 4.11 21.39 4.24
C LYS A 44 3.63 20.00 3.82
N MET A 45 4.54 19.08 3.54
CA MET A 45 4.20 17.70 3.19
C MET A 45 3.48 16.99 4.32
N LEU A 46 3.88 17.24 5.56
CA LEU A 46 3.25 16.68 6.75
C LEU A 46 1.78 17.11 6.85
N ILE A 47 1.46 18.40 6.70
CA ILE A 47 0.08 18.90 6.74
C ILE A 47 -0.76 18.26 5.62
N LEU A 48 -0.23 18.18 4.41
CA LEU A 48 -0.94 17.54 3.29
C LEU A 48 -1.13 16.02 3.52
N GLY A 49 -0.17 15.36 4.17
CA GLY A 49 -0.26 13.97 4.58
C GLY A 49 -1.36 13.73 5.61
N VAL A 50 -1.41 14.57 6.66
CA VAL A 50 -2.47 14.52 7.67
C VAL A 50 -3.84 14.74 7.05
N LEU A 51 -3.98 15.74 6.18
CA LEU A 51 -5.23 16.00 5.45
C LEU A 51 -5.63 14.81 4.57
N SER A 52 -4.68 14.14 3.93
CA SER A 52 -4.93 12.93 3.14
C SER A 52 -5.48 11.80 4.03
N CYS A 53 -4.91 11.61 5.23
CA CYS A 53 -5.39 10.61 6.18
C CYS A 53 -6.84 10.91 6.65
N LEU A 54 -7.14 12.18 6.95
CA LEU A 54 -8.49 12.62 7.31
C LEU A 54 -9.49 12.38 6.18
N LEU A 55 -9.11 12.67 4.94
CA LEU A 55 -9.94 12.42 3.75
C LEU A 55 -10.15 10.91 3.51
N PHE A 56 -9.14 10.07 3.71
CA PHE A 56 -9.31 8.61 3.67
C PHE A 56 -10.30 8.12 4.72
N ALA A 57 -10.18 8.59 5.96
CA ALA A 57 -11.10 8.23 7.04
C ALA A 57 -12.53 8.71 6.75
N ALA A 58 -12.70 9.95 6.28
CA ALA A 58 -14.00 10.51 5.90
C ALA A 58 -14.64 9.75 4.72
N LEU A 59 -13.85 9.43 3.69
CA LEU A 59 -14.31 8.65 2.54
C LEU A 59 -14.75 7.24 2.97
N ARG A 60 -13.98 6.60 3.86
CA ARG A 60 -14.30 5.28 4.41
C ARG A 60 -15.55 5.28 5.27
N ALA A 61 -15.78 6.35 6.06
CA ALA A 61 -16.97 6.51 6.89
C ALA A 61 -18.22 6.82 6.05
N SER A 62 -18.05 7.51 4.92
CA SER A 62 -19.17 7.98 4.09
C SER A 62 -19.58 6.99 2.98
N LEU A 63 -18.92 5.83 2.86
CA LEU A 63 -19.17 4.87 1.78
C LEU A 63 -20.68 4.63 1.56
N PRO A 64 -21.14 4.59 0.30
CA PRO A 64 -22.55 4.59 0.00
C PRO A 64 -23.25 3.32 0.47
N GLU A 65 -24.53 3.46 0.76
CA GLU A 65 -25.46 2.38 1.09
C GLU A 65 -26.50 2.19 -0.03
N ILE A 66 -27.28 1.12 0.05
CA ILE A 66 -28.30 0.79 -0.94
C ILE A 66 -29.34 1.92 -1.02
N ASN A 67 -29.68 2.34 -2.24
CA ASN A 67 -30.60 3.47 -2.49
C ASN A 67 -30.17 4.83 -1.91
N ASP A 68 -28.90 5.04 -1.56
CA ASP A 68 -28.39 6.33 -1.06
C ASP A 68 -27.48 7.03 -2.09
N THR A 69 -28.11 7.80 -2.98
CA THR A 69 -27.38 8.60 -3.99
C THR A 69 -26.61 9.77 -3.38
N PHE A 70 -27.07 10.29 -2.25
CA PHE A 70 -26.44 11.43 -1.59
C PHE A 70 -25.06 11.05 -1.06
N ARG A 71 -24.96 9.94 -0.31
CA ARG A 71 -23.69 9.42 0.18
C ARG A 71 -22.73 9.09 -0.96
N ARG A 72 -23.21 8.53 -2.08
CA ARG A 72 -22.37 8.30 -3.27
C ARG A 72 -21.77 9.62 -3.77
N ASN A 73 -22.57 10.67 -3.90
CA ASN A 73 -22.09 11.97 -4.39
C ASN A 73 -21.09 12.60 -3.42
N VAL A 74 -21.32 12.49 -2.10
CA VAL A 74 -20.34 12.89 -1.07
C VAL A 74 -19.02 12.13 -1.25
N CYS A 75 -19.07 10.81 -1.43
CA CYS A 75 -17.87 10.01 -1.68
C CYS A 75 -17.15 10.41 -2.97
N LEU A 76 -17.87 10.76 -4.04
CA LEU A 76 -17.27 11.25 -5.28
C LEU A 76 -16.48 12.53 -5.03
N VAL A 77 -17.08 13.50 -4.34
CA VAL A 77 -16.40 14.76 -3.96
C VAL A 77 -15.16 14.46 -3.11
N LEU A 78 -15.29 13.64 -2.06
CA LEU A 78 -14.17 13.26 -1.19
C LEU A 78 -13.05 12.56 -1.96
N SER A 79 -13.38 11.64 -2.87
CA SER A 79 -12.39 10.93 -3.68
C SER A 79 -11.68 11.85 -4.67
N SER A 80 -12.39 12.81 -5.27
CA SER A 80 -11.81 13.83 -6.16
C SER A 80 -10.89 14.78 -5.40
N SER A 81 -11.31 15.24 -4.21
CA SER A 81 -10.47 16.09 -3.34
C SER A 81 -9.20 15.35 -2.91
N LEU A 82 -9.32 14.08 -2.53
CA LEU A 82 -8.18 13.24 -2.17
C LEU A 82 -7.25 13.00 -3.35
N LEU A 83 -7.78 12.77 -4.55
CA LEU A 83 -6.99 12.63 -5.78
C LEU A 83 -6.22 13.91 -6.09
N GLY A 84 -6.90 15.07 -6.04
CA GLY A 84 -6.26 16.38 -6.25
C GLY A 84 -5.14 16.64 -5.25
N LEU A 85 -5.38 16.34 -3.97
CA LEU A 85 -4.37 16.45 -2.92
C LEU A 85 -3.17 15.51 -3.15
N SER A 86 -3.43 14.26 -3.52
CA SER A 86 -2.40 13.25 -3.78
C SER A 86 -1.55 13.62 -5.00
N ALA A 87 -2.19 14.10 -6.07
CA ALA A 87 -1.50 14.58 -7.27
C ALA A 87 -0.66 15.83 -6.96
N TYR A 88 -1.21 16.78 -6.19
CA TYR A 88 -0.47 17.97 -5.77
C TYR A 88 0.78 17.58 -4.96
N ARG A 89 0.65 16.69 -3.96
CA ARG A 89 1.80 16.19 -3.17
C ARG A 89 2.88 15.58 -4.07
N LEU A 90 2.50 14.78 -5.06
CA LEU A 90 3.46 14.20 -6.01
C LEU A 90 4.17 15.27 -6.86
N LEU A 91 3.47 16.33 -7.27
CA LEU A 91 4.04 17.40 -8.10
C LEU A 91 5.05 18.29 -7.35
N ILE A 92 4.84 18.49 -6.05
CA ILE A 92 5.76 19.30 -5.22
C ILE A 92 6.89 18.47 -4.59
N ALA A 93 6.83 17.14 -4.70
CA ALA A 93 7.87 16.24 -4.18
C ALA A 93 9.05 16.15 -5.14
N GLU A 94 10.25 15.92 -4.59
CA GLU A 94 11.44 15.65 -5.40
C GLU A 94 11.23 14.38 -6.24
N PRO A 95 11.62 14.38 -7.53
CA PRO A 95 11.35 13.27 -8.45
C PRO A 95 12.33 12.11 -8.21
N THR A 96 12.14 11.39 -7.09
CA THR A 96 12.86 10.17 -6.76
C THR A 96 11.95 8.96 -6.88
N VAL A 97 12.51 7.78 -7.17
CA VAL A 97 11.75 6.51 -7.23
C VAL A 97 11.03 6.25 -5.91
N PHE A 98 11.69 6.55 -4.78
CA PHE A 98 11.10 6.43 -3.45
C PHE A 98 9.91 7.37 -3.26
N ASN A 99 10.03 8.65 -3.65
CA ASN A 99 8.92 9.60 -3.55
C ASN A 99 7.74 9.19 -4.44
N PHE A 100 8.01 8.74 -5.67
CA PHE A 100 6.96 8.22 -6.53
C PHE A 100 6.22 7.05 -5.87
N TRP A 101 6.97 6.10 -5.31
CA TRP A 101 6.41 4.93 -4.64
C TRP A 101 5.58 5.27 -3.39
N ILE A 102 6.06 6.15 -2.49
CA ILE A 102 5.26 6.55 -1.30
C ILE A 102 3.98 7.29 -1.71
N HIS A 103 4.02 8.12 -2.75
CA HIS A 103 2.84 8.87 -3.20
C HIS A 103 1.81 7.97 -3.91
N CYS A 104 2.22 6.86 -4.53
CA CYS A 104 1.30 5.86 -5.10
C CYS A 104 0.29 5.33 -4.07
N TRP A 105 0.67 5.26 -2.78
CA TRP A 105 -0.23 4.84 -1.70
C TRP A 105 -1.39 5.78 -1.42
N SER A 106 -1.35 7.01 -1.93
CA SER A 106 -2.48 7.96 -1.86
C SER A 106 -3.15 8.14 -3.22
N LEU A 107 -2.34 8.20 -4.29
CA LEU A 107 -2.80 8.42 -5.65
C LEU A 107 -3.60 7.24 -6.21
N VAL A 108 -3.10 6.00 -6.09
CA VAL A 108 -3.78 4.84 -6.68
C VAL A 108 -5.11 4.55 -5.99
N PRO A 109 -5.22 4.53 -4.65
CA PRO A 109 -6.50 4.31 -3.98
C PRO A 109 -7.54 5.42 -4.26
N SER A 110 -7.10 6.67 -4.44
CA SER A 110 -8.01 7.78 -4.76
C SER A 110 -8.54 7.71 -6.19
N VAL A 111 -7.70 7.38 -7.18
CA VAL A 111 -8.12 7.08 -8.55
C VAL A 111 -9.11 5.91 -8.58
N LEU A 112 -8.78 4.81 -7.91
CA LEU A 112 -9.65 3.62 -7.86
C LEU A 112 -10.99 3.92 -7.18
N ALA A 113 -10.98 4.68 -6.08
CA ALA A 113 -12.22 5.10 -5.41
C ALA A 113 -13.09 5.91 -6.36
N LEU A 114 -12.54 6.94 -7.01
CA LEU A 114 -13.29 7.77 -7.94
C LEU A 114 -13.83 6.96 -9.13
N TYR A 115 -12.99 6.11 -9.73
CA TYR A 115 -13.37 5.25 -10.86
C TYR A 115 -14.49 4.27 -10.49
N TRP A 116 -14.38 3.57 -9.36
CA TRP A 116 -15.38 2.58 -8.97
C TRP A 116 -16.68 3.22 -8.47
N LEU A 117 -16.62 4.32 -7.73
CA LEU A 117 -17.81 5.04 -7.26
C LEU A 117 -18.60 5.68 -8.41
N SER A 118 -17.92 6.12 -9.46
CA SER A 118 -18.55 6.64 -10.69
C SER A 118 -19.01 5.54 -11.65
N GLY A 119 -18.61 4.28 -11.39
CA GLY A 119 -18.96 3.15 -12.21
C GLY A 119 -20.46 2.83 -12.21
N ARG A 120 -20.95 2.25 -13.31
CA ARG A 120 -22.34 1.81 -13.47
C ARG A 120 -22.83 0.89 -12.34
N PRO A 121 -22.08 -0.13 -11.87
CA PRO A 121 -22.57 -1.04 -10.83
C PRO A 121 -22.93 -0.31 -9.53
N VAL A 122 -22.12 0.66 -9.11
CA VAL A 122 -22.37 1.47 -7.90
C VAL A 122 -23.47 2.48 -8.15
N THR A 123 -23.47 3.15 -9.31
CA THR A 123 -24.47 4.18 -9.64
C THR A 123 -25.88 3.62 -9.67
N VAL A 124 -26.09 2.45 -10.29
CA VAL A 124 -27.41 1.81 -10.35
C VAL A 124 -27.83 1.32 -8.96
N TRP A 125 -26.91 0.71 -8.21
CA TRP A 125 -27.17 0.19 -6.86
C TRP A 125 -27.56 1.29 -5.85
N THR A 126 -27.04 2.51 -6.00
CA THR A 126 -27.43 3.63 -5.13
C THR A 126 -28.63 4.42 -5.62
N ALA A 127 -29.00 4.32 -6.91
CA ALA A 127 -30.05 5.16 -7.48
C ALA A 127 -31.46 4.54 -7.47
N ARG A 128 -31.58 3.21 -7.58
CA ARG A 128 -32.88 2.56 -7.78
C ARG A 128 -32.93 1.18 -7.13
N LYS A 129 -34.14 0.72 -6.83
CA LYS A 129 -34.41 -0.71 -6.60
C LYS A 129 -34.09 -1.49 -7.87
N LEU A 130 -33.17 -2.45 -7.75
CA LEU A 130 -32.74 -3.34 -8.83
C LEU A 130 -33.87 -4.32 -9.21
N SER A 131 -33.99 -4.65 -10.50
CA SER A 131 -34.81 -5.78 -10.96
C SER A 131 -34.14 -7.11 -10.59
N ASP A 132 -34.91 -8.20 -10.57
CA ASP A 132 -34.39 -9.55 -10.25
C ASP A 132 -33.26 -9.98 -11.19
N SER A 133 -33.44 -9.78 -12.49
CA SER A 133 -32.41 -10.07 -13.49
C SER A 133 -31.12 -9.26 -13.30
N ALA A 134 -31.23 -7.98 -12.91
CA ALA A 134 -30.08 -7.12 -12.66
C ALA A 134 -29.33 -7.53 -11.38
N PHE A 135 -30.06 -7.98 -10.37
CA PHE A 135 -29.50 -8.51 -9.13
C PHE A 135 -28.74 -9.82 -9.35
N GLU A 136 -29.34 -10.79 -10.06
CA GLU A 136 -28.70 -12.07 -10.40
C GLU A 136 -27.42 -11.87 -11.21
N TYR A 137 -27.49 -11.00 -12.23
CA TYR A 137 -26.32 -10.62 -13.00
C TYR A 137 -25.22 -9.99 -12.14
N GLY A 138 -25.60 -9.10 -11.20
CA GLY A 138 -24.69 -8.47 -10.25
C GLY A 138 -23.96 -9.48 -9.36
N LEU A 139 -24.69 -10.46 -8.82
CA LEU A 139 -24.13 -11.53 -8.01
C LEU A 139 -23.17 -12.43 -8.79
N LEU A 140 -23.56 -12.86 -10.00
CA LEU A 140 -22.69 -13.66 -10.87
C LEU A 140 -21.40 -12.91 -11.22
N ARG A 141 -21.51 -11.60 -11.49
CA ARG A 141 -20.35 -10.73 -11.72
C ARG A 141 -19.46 -10.63 -10.48
N ASN A 142 -20.04 -10.42 -9.31
CA ASN A 142 -19.29 -10.37 -8.06
C ASN A 142 -18.53 -11.68 -7.80
N ALA A 143 -19.16 -12.84 -8.03
CA ALA A 143 -18.51 -14.13 -7.88
C ALA A 143 -17.33 -14.31 -8.86
N LYS A 144 -17.49 -13.88 -10.12
CA LYS A 144 -16.45 -13.97 -11.15
C LYS A 144 -15.28 -12.99 -10.91
N LEU A 145 -15.57 -11.77 -10.46
CA LEU A 145 -14.56 -10.72 -10.27
C LEU A 145 -13.90 -10.79 -8.89
N GLY A 146 -14.61 -11.27 -7.87
CA GLY A 146 -14.17 -11.26 -6.47
C GLY A 146 -12.80 -11.91 -6.29
N GLY A 147 -12.65 -13.15 -6.75
CA GLY A 147 -11.37 -13.88 -6.64
C GLY A 147 -10.22 -13.20 -7.38
N ARG A 148 -10.47 -12.54 -8.52
CA ARG A 148 -9.44 -11.80 -9.26
C ARG A 148 -9.02 -10.53 -8.52
N ILE A 149 -9.98 -9.76 -8.02
CA ILE A 149 -9.71 -8.51 -7.30
C ILE A 149 -8.97 -8.80 -5.98
N GLU A 150 -9.37 -9.86 -5.28
CA GLU A 150 -8.70 -10.31 -4.06
C GLU A 150 -7.25 -10.74 -4.35
N ALA A 151 -7.03 -11.56 -5.38
CA ALA A 151 -5.68 -11.96 -5.78
C ALA A 151 -4.82 -10.73 -6.16
N ILE A 152 -5.35 -9.80 -6.95
CA ILE A 152 -4.64 -8.56 -7.32
C ILE A 152 -4.28 -7.76 -6.06
N GLY A 153 -5.23 -7.56 -5.14
CA GLY A 153 -4.98 -6.85 -3.89
C GLY A 153 -3.87 -7.50 -3.06
N ALA A 154 -3.88 -8.82 -2.92
CA ALA A 154 -2.85 -9.56 -2.21
C ALA A 154 -1.46 -9.39 -2.86
N HIS A 155 -1.36 -9.49 -4.19
CA HIS A 155 -0.10 -9.30 -4.90
C HIS A 155 0.42 -7.87 -4.78
N ILE A 156 -0.47 -6.87 -4.84
CA ILE A 156 -0.08 -5.48 -4.60
C ILE A 156 0.50 -5.35 -3.19
N THR A 157 -0.19 -5.81 -2.15
CA THR A 157 0.33 -5.76 -0.78
C THR A 157 1.68 -6.48 -0.64
N LEU A 158 1.84 -7.67 -1.24
CA LEU A 158 3.09 -8.42 -1.23
C LEU A 158 4.24 -7.69 -1.91
N VAL A 159 4.02 -7.13 -3.10
CA VAL A 159 5.06 -6.36 -3.82
C VAL A 159 5.57 -5.19 -2.97
N HIS A 160 4.70 -4.53 -2.23
CA HIS A 160 5.12 -3.43 -1.35
C HIS A 160 5.88 -3.92 -0.13
N PHE A 161 5.47 -5.04 0.47
CA PHE A 161 6.21 -5.65 1.57
C PHE A 161 7.62 -6.06 1.12
N VAL A 162 7.72 -6.66 -0.07
CA VAL A 162 9.00 -6.98 -0.71
C VAL A 162 9.82 -5.70 -0.91
N ALA A 163 9.26 -4.63 -1.48
CA ALA A 163 9.97 -3.37 -1.67
C ALA A 163 10.53 -2.80 -0.35
N ILE A 164 9.73 -2.75 0.72
CA ILE A 164 10.16 -2.27 2.04
C ILE A 164 11.29 -3.14 2.61
N SER A 165 11.22 -4.46 2.44
CA SER A 165 12.25 -5.38 2.95
C SER A 165 13.53 -5.38 2.11
N VAL A 166 13.43 -5.19 0.79
CA VAL A 166 14.55 -5.32 -0.15
C VAL A 166 15.30 -4.01 -0.33
N ILE A 167 14.65 -2.84 -0.28
CA ILE A 167 15.32 -1.54 -0.45
C ILE A 167 16.50 -1.37 0.53
N PRO A 168 16.35 -1.62 1.86
CA PRO A 168 17.49 -1.56 2.78
C PRO A 168 18.60 -2.56 2.46
N LEU A 169 18.25 -3.76 1.97
CA LEU A 169 19.24 -4.77 1.59
C LEU A 169 20.04 -4.32 0.36
N ILE A 170 19.38 -3.75 -0.64
CA ILE A 170 20.05 -3.15 -1.81
C ILE A 170 21.01 -2.06 -1.33
N TRP A 171 20.60 -1.21 -0.39
CA TRP A 171 21.44 -0.15 0.15
C TRP A 171 22.65 -0.68 0.96
N VAL A 172 22.48 -1.74 1.75
CA VAL A 172 23.59 -2.41 2.44
C VAL A 172 24.59 -3.00 1.45
N ILE A 173 24.09 -3.62 0.38
CA ILE A 173 24.94 -4.15 -0.70
C ILE A 173 25.69 -3.01 -1.39
N ASP A 174 25.00 -1.92 -1.71
CA ASP A 174 25.59 -0.74 -2.32
C ASP A 174 26.75 -0.18 -1.47
N ILE A 175 26.52 0.07 -0.18
CA ILE A 175 27.56 0.51 0.77
C ILE A 175 28.74 -0.46 0.82
N ALA A 176 28.48 -1.77 0.79
CA ALA A 176 29.55 -2.77 0.84
C ALA A 176 30.50 -2.68 -0.36
N PHE A 177 30.00 -2.19 -1.51
CA PHE A 177 30.77 -1.96 -2.73
C PHE A 177 31.15 -0.49 -2.94
N SER A 178 30.91 0.41 -2.00
CA SER A 178 31.29 1.82 -2.14
C SER A 178 32.45 2.21 -1.23
N GLU A 179 33.18 3.25 -1.62
CA GLU A 179 34.27 3.80 -0.81
C GLU A 179 33.77 4.23 0.58
N GLY A 180 34.61 4.04 1.61
CA GLY A 180 34.27 4.09 3.04
C GLY A 180 33.78 5.42 3.62
N ASN A 181 33.33 6.36 2.79
CA ASN A 181 32.78 7.66 3.19
C ASN A 181 31.52 8.07 2.39
N SER A 182 30.94 7.18 1.59
CA SER A 182 29.83 7.48 0.67
C SER A 182 28.42 7.41 1.29
N LEU A 183 28.28 7.67 2.60
CA LEU A 183 26.97 7.64 3.30
C LEU A 183 25.90 8.59 2.70
N GLY A 184 26.26 9.41 1.70
CA GLY A 184 25.35 10.25 0.91
C GLY A 184 25.55 10.21 -0.62
N GLY A 185 26.24 9.22 -1.18
CA GLY A 185 26.41 9.07 -2.64
C GLY A 185 25.18 8.49 -3.35
N GLN A 186 25.14 8.50 -4.69
CA GLN A 186 24.10 7.79 -5.44
C GLN A 186 24.37 6.28 -5.41
N ILE A 187 23.31 5.47 -5.55
CA ILE A 187 23.47 4.01 -5.69
C ILE A 187 24.35 3.72 -6.90
N GLY A 188 25.42 2.97 -6.70
CA GLY A 188 26.42 2.64 -7.71
C GLY A 188 27.53 3.68 -7.91
N ASP A 189 27.60 4.73 -7.08
CA ASP A 189 28.76 5.63 -7.08
C ASP A 189 29.97 4.96 -6.42
N SER A 190 31.14 5.15 -7.05
CA SER A 190 32.44 4.78 -6.48
C SER A 190 32.59 3.28 -6.14
N PHE A 191 32.29 2.41 -7.12
CA PHE A 191 32.42 0.97 -6.97
C PHE A 191 33.86 0.54 -6.59
N THR A 192 34.00 -0.21 -5.50
CA THR A 192 35.26 -0.74 -4.97
C THR A 192 35.04 -2.07 -4.24
N THR A 193 36.09 -2.89 -4.17
CA THR A 193 36.13 -4.17 -3.42
C THR A 193 37.03 -4.13 -2.20
N GLU A 194 37.61 -2.96 -1.86
CA GLU A 194 38.58 -2.82 -0.77
C GLU A 194 38.06 -3.31 0.58
N HIS A 195 36.78 -3.08 0.89
CA HIS A 195 36.17 -3.58 2.13
C HIS A 195 36.20 -5.11 2.21
N PHE A 196 35.88 -5.79 1.11
CA PHE A 196 35.92 -7.25 1.04
C PHE A 196 37.34 -7.77 1.15
N GLU A 197 38.30 -7.16 0.44
CA GLU A 197 39.71 -7.55 0.52
C GLU A 197 40.27 -7.41 1.93
N LYS A 198 39.95 -6.31 2.62
CA LYS A 198 40.38 -6.05 4.00
C LYS A 198 39.79 -7.03 5.00
N ILE A 199 38.52 -7.41 4.83
CA ILE A 199 37.85 -8.36 5.72
C ILE A 199 38.32 -9.79 5.45
N LEU A 200 38.36 -10.22 4.19
CA LEU A 200 38.69 -11.59 3.81
C LEU A 200 40.17 -11.93 4.04
N ASN A 201 41.07 -10.96 3.88
CA ASN A 201 42.49 -11.14 4.21
C ASN A 201 42.81 -10.82 5.68
N GLY A 202 41.82 -10.38 6.47
CA GLY A 202 41.99 -10.10 7.89
C GLY A 202 42.08 -11.37 8.72
N GLU A 203 43.06 -11.43 9.63
CA GLU A 203 43.30 -12.62 10.48
C GLU A 203 42.10 -12.98 11.38
N SER A 204 41.24 -12.02 11.73
CA SER A 204 40.14 -12.20 12.67
C SER A 204 38.85 -12.74 12.06
N PHE A 205 38.59 -12.50 10.76
CA PHE A 205 37.30 -12.84 10.15
C PHE A 205 37.00 -14.34 10.21
N GLY A 206 37.96 -15.19 9.82
CA GLY A 206 37.80 -16.64 9.85
C GLY A 206 37.60 -17.19 11.27
N LEU A 207 38.28 -16.61 12.27
CA LEU A 207 38.13 -17.00 13.67
C LEU A 207 36.72 -16.65 14.19
N TRP A 208 36.22 -15.44 13.90
CA TRP A 208 34.88 -15.02 14.31
C TRP A 208 33.78 -15.80 13.59
N PHE A 209 33.95 -16.06 12.29
CA PHE A 209 33.01 -16.88 11.53
C PHE A 209 32.91 -18.30 12.10
N ARG A 210 34.06 -18.95 12.35
CA ARG A 210 34.11 -20.30 12.93
C ARG A 210 33.46 -20.35 14.31
N ASN A 211 33.80 -19.40 15.19
CA ASN A 211 33.25 -19.35 16.53
C ASN A 211 31.72 -19.16 16.51
N SER A 212 31.23 -18.26 15.64
CA SER A 212 29.79 -18.04 15.46
C SER A 212 29.07 -19.30 14.96
N LEU A 213 29.69 -20.03 14.03
CA LEU A 213 29.15 -21.29 13.50
C LEU A 213 29.04 -22.36 14.59
N ILE A 214 30.09 -22.56 15.39
CA ILE A 214 30.11 -23.54 16.49
C ILE A 214 29.00 -23.21 17.51
N VAL A 215 28.89 -21.94 17.91
CA VAL A 215 27.87 -21.50 18.87
C VAL A 215 26.47 -21.67 18.31
N SER A 216 26.24 -21.29 17.06
CA SER A 216 24.95 -21.45 16.37
C SER A 216 24.49 -22.91 16.33
N ILE A 217 25.36 -23.81 15.88
CA ILE A 217 25.07 -25.25 15.80
C ILE A 217 24.86 -25.84 17.20
N GLY A 218 25.75 -25.53 18.15
CA GLY A 218 25.64 -26.03 19.52
C GLY A 218 24.34 -25.61 20.18
N THR A 219 23.94 -24.35 20.01
CA THR A 219 22.67 -23.83 20.54
C THR A 219 21.47 -24.48 19.88
N ALA A 220 21.50 -24.68 18.56
CA ALA A 220 20.41 -25.33 17.83
C ALA A 220 20.22 -26.79 18.26
N LEU A 221 21.31 -27.54 18.48
CA LEU A 221 21.26 -28.93 18.94
C LEU A 221 20.72 -29.05 20.37
N VAL A 222 21.14 -28.17 21.28
CA VAL A 222 20.61 -28.12 22.65
C VAL A 222 19.13 -27.72 22.67
N ALA A 223 18.69 -26.83 21.79
CA ALA A 223 17.28 -26.45 21.68
C ALA A 223 16.38 -27.59 21.17
N LEU A 224 16.96 -28.60 20.51
CA LEU A 224 16.26 -29.77 19.96
C LEU A 224 16.22 -30.97 20.94
N SER A 225 17.01 -30.96 22.01
CA SER A 225 17.09 -32.03 23.03
C SER A 225 16.15 -31.79 24.20
#